data_AF-A0A7S3E6P0-F1
#
_entry.id   AF-A0A7S3E6P0-F1
#
_cell.length_a   1.000
_cell.length_b   1.000
_cell.length_c   1.000
_cell.angle_alpha   90.00
_cell.angle_beta   90.00
_cell.angle_gamma   90.00
#
_symmetry.space_group_name_H-M   'P 1'
#
loop_
_entity.id
_entity.type
_entity.pdbx_description
1 polymer ?
#
loop_
_entity_poly.entity_id
_entity_poly.type
_entity_poly.pdbx_seq_one_letter_code
_entity_poly.pdbx_strand_id
1 'polypeptide(L)'
;MQYYIAYVKNLKFEDRPQYDYLLMLFDSVNGGMRKVRTLIEQRSTEATDKDSWEDDSRDKETTATAGQKRKRSNNEESAETEAEPIAKKYKLVVPKRIKTHQWVIISTSARTGNSPHTQCYTSHTTYQNLAKEVEKKWSQNMRITTLNFAGSMWTAVLNAKNSGYTEQALHYCPDPDFPREWVRQKWDDGFFITSVAGNDSSWGVVCSMMQRGKKYKQQSYIVSATFPSKWVSEKWSSGYFITAISTQGRFQQQWCVVMSRGAPYKDQCVEL
;
A
#
# COMPACT_ATOMS: atom_id res chain seq x y z
N MET A 1 18.91 0.77 -2.05
CA MET A 1 17.52 1.30 -2.19
C MET A 1 17.28 2.64 -1.48
N GLN A 2 17.73 2.88 -0.25
CA GLN A 2 17.48 4.17 0.44
C GLN A 2 18.11 5.39 -0.28
N TYR A 3 19.35 5.27 -0.76
CA TYR A 3 20.02 6.30 -1.58
C TYR A 3 19.29 6.60 -2.89
N TYR A 4 18.68 5.58 -3.51
CA TYR A 4 17.88 5.73 -4.73
C TYR A 4 16.63 6.57 -4.47
N ILE A 5 15.88 6.21 -3.42
CA ILE A 5 14.66 6.94 -3.04
C ILE A 5 15.00 8.38 -2.66
N ALA A 6 16.09 8.59 -1.92
CA ALA A 6 16.55 9.93 -1.56
C ALA A 6 16.98 10.75 -2.79
N TYR A 7 17.63 10.13 -3.78
CA TYR A 7 17.98 10.76 -5.05
C TYR A 7 16.72 11.21 -5.79
N VAL A 8 15.79 10.28 -6.05
CA VAL A 8 14.58 10.55 -6.85
C VAL A 8 13.69 11.60 -6.17
N LYS A 9 13.56 11.57 -4.84
CA LYS A 9 12.77 12.57 -4.10
C LYS A 9 13.31 14.00 -4.18
N ASN A 10 14.60 14.15 -4.41
CA ASN A 10 15.25 15.47 -4.50
C ASN A 10 15.50 15.89 -5.96
N LEU A 11 15.09 15.08 -6.94
CA LEU A 11 15.22 15.42 -8.35
C LEU A 11 14.14 16.44 -8.72
N LYS A 12 14.53 17.61 -9.21
CA LYS A 12 13.56 18.61 -9.68
C LYS A 12 13.03 18.19 -11.04
N PHE A 13 11.86 18.70 -11.40
CA PHE A 13 11.22 18.38 -12.68
C PHE A 13 12.10 18.71 -13.91
N GLU A 14 12.92 19.76 -13.81
CA GLU A 14 13.83 20.20 -14.88
C GLU A 14 15.15 19.40 -14.92
N ASP A 15 15.46 18.63 -13.87
CA ASP A 15 16.76 17.96 -13.73
C ASP A 15 16.76 16.61 -14.47
N ARG A 16 17.80 16.36 -15.27
CA ARG A 16 18.01 15.03 -15.87
C ARG A 16 18.55 14.04 -14.81
N PRO A 17 17.99 12.82 -14.70
CA PRO A 17 18.53 11.79 -13.82
C PRO A 17 19.95 11.40 -14.22
N GLN A 18 20.84 11.22 -13.23
CA GLN A 18 22.18 10.69 -13.45
C GLN A 18 22.11 9.16 -13.40
N TYR A 19 21.87 8.56 -14.57
CA TYR A 19 21.62 7.13 -14.69
C TYR A 19 22.81 6.27 -14.24
N ASP A 20 24.05 6.71 -14.46
CA ASP A 20 25.24 5.95 -14.05
C ASP A 20 25.35 5.81 -12.53
N TYR A 21 25.04 6.88 -11.80
CA TYR A 21 24.95 6.85 -10.34
C TYR A 21 23.80 5.95 -9.87
N LEU A 22 22.63 6.02 -10.53
CA LEU A 22 21.48 5.19 -10.18
C LEU A 22 21.73 3.71 -10.43
N LEU A 23 22.40 3.35 -11.53
CA LEU A 23 22.80 1.98 -11.85
C LEU A 23 23.83 1.46 -10.84
N MET A 24 24.81 2.28 -10.46
CA MET A 24 25.80 1.92 -9.44
C MET A 24 25.17 1.63 -8.07
N LEU A 25 24.02 2.23 -7.72
CA LEU A 25 23.30 1.92 -6.48
C LEU A 25 22.71 0.50 -6.43
N PHE A 26 22.51 -0.14 -7.60
CA PHE A 26 21.92 -1.46 -7.73
C PHE A 26 22.93 -2.53 -8.16
N ASP A 27 24.16 -2.16 -8.52
CA ASP A 27 25.24 -3.09 -8.82
C ASP A 27 25.79 -3.75 -7.55
N SER A 28 25.15 -4.85 -7.15
CA SER A 28 25.57 -5.68 -6.02
C SER A 28 26.79 -6.56 -6.35
N VAL A 29 27.04 -6.82 -7.64
CA VAL A 29 28.08 -7.76 -8.10
C VAL A 29 29.46 -7.11 -8.01
N ASN A 30 29.59 -5.84 -8.42
CA ASN A 30 30.86 -5.10 -8.38
C ASN A 30 31.02 -4.21 -7.14
N GLY A 31 30.19 -4.43 -6.12
CA GLY A 31 30.23 -3.67 -4.88
C GLY A 31 29.92 -2.18 -5.06
N GLY A 32 29.01 -1.81 -5.97
CA GLY A 32 28.68 -0.42 -6.30
C GLY A 32 28.29 0.43 -5.09
N MET A 33 27.61 -0.15 -4.10
CA MET A 33 27.31 0.53 -2.83
C MET A 33 28.54 0.88 -1.98
N ARG A 34 29.66 0.15 -2.11
CA ARG A 34 30.92 0.51 -1.45
C ARG A 34 31.54 1.72 -2.15
N LYS A 35 31.60 1.70 -3.49
CA LYS A 35 32.07 2.83 -4.31
C LYS A 35 31.31 4.12 -4.02
N VAL A 36 29.98 4.05 -3.92
CA VAL A 36 29.11 5.18 -3.57
C VAL A 36 29.46 5.77 -2.20
N ARG A 37 29.73 4.93 -1.18
CA ARG A 37 30.12 5.42 0.15
C ARG A 37 31.48 6.10 0.12
N THR A 38 32.45 5.50 -0.57
CA THR A 38 33.79 6.09 -0.74
C THR A 38 33.74 7.44 -1.44
N LEU A 39 32.95 7.57 -2.52
CA LEU A 39 32.72 8.84 -3.23
C LEU A 39 32.08 9.91 -2.33
N ILE A 40 31.16 9.53 -1.44
CA ILE A 40 30.53 10.46 -0.49
C ILE A 40 31.52 10.91 0.60
N GLU A 41 32.39 10.01 1.05
CA GLU A 41 33.42 10.27 2.07
C GLU A 41 34.54 11.17 1.53
N GLN A 42 35.08 10.88 0.34
CA GLN A 42 36.11 11.69 -0.33
C GLN A 42 35.65 13.15 -0.57
N ARG A 43 34.38 13.33 -0.91
CA ARG A 43 33.79 14.67 -1.08
C ARG A 43 33.47 15.37 0.24
N SER A 44 33.51 14.67 1.36
CA SER A 44 33.38 15.25 2.70
C SER A 44 34.70 15.83 3.17
N THR A 45 35.82 15.19 2.86
CA THR A 45 37.16 15.70 3.14
C THR A 45 37.48 16.93 2.28
N GLU A 46 37.15 16.92 0.99
CA GLU A 46 37.36 18.08 0.10
C GLU A 46 36.55 19.34 0.46
N ALA A 47 35.39 19.17 1.10
CA ALA A 47 34.56 20.29 1.54
C ALA A 47 35.07 20.94 2.84
N THR A 48 35.95 20.26 3.58
CA THR A 48 36.49 20.75 4.87
C THR A 48 37.78 21.55 4.67
N ASP A 49 38.55 21.27 3.61
CA ASP A 49 39.79 21.99 3.28
C ASP A 49 39.58 23.38 2.62
N LYS A 50 38.33 23.74 2.29
CA LYS A 50 38.02 25.05 1.67
C LYS A 50 37.61 26.17 2.64
N ASP A 51 37.44 25.87 3.93
CA ASP A 51 36.94 26.81 4.95
C ASP A 51 38.00 27.17 6.02
N SER A 52 39.25 27.40 5.60
CA SER A 52 40.26 28.02 6.47
C SER A 52 40.79 29.31 5.84
N TRP A 53 40.94 30.36 6.68
CA TRP A 53 41.26 31.78 6.40
C TRP A 53 40.02 32.61 5.96
N GLU A 54 39.52 33.68 6.62
CA GLU A 54 40.08 34.68 7.55
C GLU A 54 39.07 35.14 8.63
N ASP A 55 39.66 35.65 9.71
CA ASP A 55 39.14 36.35 10.90
C ASP A 55 38.67 37.78 10.57
N ASP A 56 37.50 38.23 11.04
CA ASP A 56 37.32 39.50 11.81
C ASP A 56 35.85 39.72 12.25
N SER A 57 35.75 40.54 13.28
CA SER A 57 34.75 40.88 14.29
C SER A 57 33.35 41.45 13.94
N ARG A 58 32.46 41.26 14.96
CA ARG A 58 31.40 42.13 15.53
C ARG A 58 30.13 42.57 14.74
N ASP A 59 29.01 42.22 15.39
CA ASP A 59 27.76 42.98 15.61
C ASP A 59 26.99 43.62 14.43
N LYS A 60 25.77 43.10 14.14
CA LYS A 60 24.49 43.83 14.33
C LYS A 60 23.26 43.12 13.75
N GLU A 61 22.15 43.48 14.39
CA GLU A 61 20.74 43.17 14.20
C GLU A 61 20.11 43.43 12.81
N THR A 62 18.88 42.90 12.67
CA THR A 62 17.70 43.38 11.91
C THR A 62 17.44 42.97 10.44
N THR A 63 16.27 42.30 10.31
CA THR A 63 15.17 42.47 9.33
C THR A 63 15.29 42.05 7.84
N ALA A 64 14.30 41.23 7.46
CA ALA A 64 13.57 41.07 6.18
C ALA A 64 14.15 41.62 4.86
N THR A 65 14.06 40.84 3.77
CA THR A 65 13.11 40.99 2.61
C THR A 65 13.63 40.25 1.35
N ALA A 66 12.69 39.71 0.55
CA ALA A 66 12.68 39.50 -0.92
C ALA A 66 13.76 38.68 -1.66
N GLY A 67 13.26 37.84 -2.58
CA GLY A 67 14.06 36.98 -3.45
C GLY A 67 14.85 37.70 -4.55
N GLN A 68 15.87 37.00 -5.06
CA GLN A 68 16.68 37.42 -6.20
C GLN A 68 16.60 36.43 -7.37
N LYS A 69 16.50 37.00 -8.57
CA LYS A 69 16.44 36.36 -9.89
C LYS A 69 17.76 35.66 -10.25
N ARG A 70 17.64 34.55 -11.00
CA ARG A 70 18.70 33.76 -11.64
C ARG A 70 19.62 34.61 -12.54
N LYS A 71 20.94 34.41 -12.45
CA LYS A 71 21.92 34.73 -13.51
C LYS A 71 22.23 33.44 -14.28
N ARG A 72 21.95 33.44 -15.58
CA ARG A 72 22.28 32.35 -16.53
C ARG A 72 23.72 32.56 -17.01
N SER A 73 24.58 31.56 -16.87
CA SER A 73 25.85 31.50 -17.62
C SER A 73 25.81 30.31 -18.57
N ASN A 74 25.75 30.61 -19.86
CA ASN A 74 26.12 29.70 -20.93
C ASN A 74 27.61 29.38 -20.80
N ASN A 75 27.97 28.10 -20.86
CA ASN A 75 29.13 27.68 -21.62
C ASN A 75 28.93 26.21 -21.99
N GLU A 76 28.71 25.97 -23.28
CA GLU A 76 28.86 24.65 -23.89
C GLU A 76 30.33 24.45 -24.29
N GLU A 77 30.65 23.17 -24.48
CA GLU A 77 31.91 22.59 -24.96
C GLU A 77 33.04 22.43 -23.94
N SER A 78 33.26 21.18 -23.51
CA SER A 78 34.55 20.47 -23.69
C SER A 78 34.48 19.02 -23.18
N ALA A 79 34.89 18.10 -24.05
CA ALA A 79 35.48 16.77 -23.81
C ALA A 79 34.66 15.68 -23.09
N GLU A 80 34.33 14.64 -23.86
CA GLU A 80 34.09 13.27 -23.39
C GLU A 80 35.34 12.74 -22.67
N THR A 81 35.41 13.01 -21.38
CA THR A 81 36.17 12.20 -20.43
C THR A 81 35.12 11.40 -19.69
N GLU A 82 35.28 10.08 -19.52
CA GLU A 82 34.39 9.26 -18.70
C GLU A 82 34.27 9.89 -17.30
N ALA A 83 33.25 10.74 -17.14
CA ALA A 83 33.07 11.53 -15.94
C ALA A 83 32.62 10.57 -14.86
N GLU A 84 33.45 10.38 -13.85
CA GLU A 84 33.09 9.56 -12.70
C GLU A 84 31.70 10.00 -12.18
N PRO A 85 30.81 9.03 -11.87
CA PRO A 85 29.46 9.34 -11.47
C PRO A 85 29.46 10.23 -10.23
N ILE A 86 29.05 11.49 -10.39
CA ILE A 86 29.06 12.50 -9.32
C ILE A 86 28.13 12.04 -8.19
N ALA A 87 28.70 11.54 -7.10
CA ALA A 87 27.93 11.15 -5.92
C ALA A 87 27.36 12.40 -5.23
N LYS A 88 26.02 12.45 -5.13
CA LYS A 88 25.30 13.53 -4.44
C LYS A 88 25.03 13.14 -2.99
N LYS A 89 25.36 14.06 -2.06
CA LYS A 89 25.03 13.90 -0.65
C LYS A 89 23.53 14.08 -0.45
N TYR A 90 22.85 13.02 -0.04
CA TYR A 90 21.44 13.08 0.34
C TYR A 90 21.33 12.88 1.85
N LYS A 91 20.55 13.74 2.51
CA LYS A 91 20.20 13.57 3.91
C LYS A 91 19.33 12.32 4.05
N LEU A 92 19.96 11.20 4.42
CA LEU A 92 19.28 9.95 4.70
C LEU A 92 18.54 10.06 6.03
N VAL A 93 17.25 10.37 5.96
CA VAL A 93 16.38 10.25 7.14
C VAL A 93 15.98 8.78 7.24
N VAL A 94 16.71 8.02 8.07
CA VAL A 94 16.32 6.66 8.44
C VAL A 94 15.19 6.78 9.47
N PRO A 95 13.94 6.38 9.15
CA PRO A 95 12.86 6.45 10.11
C PRO A 95 13.18 5.51 11.29
N LYS A 96 13.22 6.04 12.52
CA LYS A 96 13.48 5.25 13.74
C LYS A 96 12.37 4.24 14.07
N ARG A 97 11.21 4.32 13.42
CA ARG A 97 10.09 3.39 13.57
C ARG A 97 9.58 2.97 12.20
N ILE A 98 9.23 1.69 12.12
CA ILE A 98 8.64 0.98 10.97
C ILE A 98 7.61 1.85 10.26
N LYS A 99 7.64 1.81 8.93
CA LYS A 99 6.70 2.50 8.04
C LYS A 99 5.27 2.32 8.56
N THR A 100 4.65 3.41 9.02
CA THR A 100 3.23 3.43 9.29
C THR A 100 2.50 3.27 7.97
N HIS A 101 1.93 2.09 7.73
CA HIS A 101 0.90 1.93 6.71
C HIS A 101 -0.32 2.72 7.18
N GLN A 102 -0.47 3.94 6.67
CA GLN A 102 -1.65 4.75 6.89
C GLN A 102 -2.73 4.26 5.94
N TRP A 103 -3.88 3.91 6.50
CA TRP A 103 -5.07 3.59 5.70
C TRP A 103 -5.75 4.88 5.29
N VAL A 104 -6.11 4.97 4.01
CA VAL A 104 -6.89 6.07 3.46
C VAL A 104 -8.30 5.55 3.18
N ILE A 105 -9.31 6.22 3.75
CA ILE A 105 -10.70 6.04 3.31
C ILE A 105 -10.93 6.99 2.16
N ILE A 106 -11.09 6.45 0.95
CA ILE A 106 -11.48 7.24 -0.22
C ILE A 106 -13.00 7.20 -0.29
N SER A 107 -13.64 8.31 0.07
CA SER A 107 -15.06 8.54 -0.20
C SER A 107 -15.22 9.50 -1.38
N THR A 108 -16.07 9.15 -2.34
CA THR A 108 -16.37 10.04 -3.47
C THR A 108 -17.45 11.03 -3.07
N SER A 109 -17.10 12.30 -2.89
CA SER A 109 -18.08 13.38 -2.69
C SER A 109 -19.00 13.53 -3.89
N ALA A 110 -20.30 13.65 -3.62
CA ALA A 110 -21.40 13.62 -4.56
C ALA A 110 -21.54 14.91 -5.41
N ARG A 111 -20.75 15.03 -6.49
CA ARG A 111 -21.13 15.92 -7.62
C ARG A 111 -21.51 15.20 -8.89
N THR A 112 -21.43 13.87 -8.91
CA THR A 112 -21.93 13.04 -10.01
C THR A 112 -23.06 12.16 -9.48
N GLY A 113 -24.16 12.05 -10.22
CA GLY A 113 -25.37 11.30 -9.82
C GLY A 113 -25.17 9.80 -9.53
N ASN A 114 -23.94 9.29 -9.69
CA ASN A 114 -23.53 7.92 -9.41
C ASN A 114 -22.71 7.74 -8.12
N SER A 115 -22.48 8.80 -7.31
CA SER A 115 -21.83 8.63 -6.00
C SER A 115 -22.69 7.73 -5.09
N PRO A 116 -22.12 6.79 -4.32
CA PRO A 116 -22.86 6.05 -3.31
C PRO A 116 -23.20 6.99 -2.14
N HIS A 117 -24.29 7.76 -2.28
CA HIS A 117 -24.87 8.65 -1.26
C HIS A 117 -25.27 7.94 0.04
N THR A 118 -25.01 6.63 0.14
CA THR A 118 -25.46 5.74 1.21
C THR A 118 -24.33 4.88 1.76
N GLN A 119 -23.07 5.19 1.46
CA GLN A 119 -21.94 4.50 2.06
C GLN A 119 -21.73 5.01 3.50
N CYS A 120 -21.52 4.09 4.44
CA CYS A 120 -21.10 4.43 5.79
C CYS A 120 -20.12 3.37 6.30
N TYR A 121 -19.42 3.69 7.39
CA TYR A 121 -18.61 2.70 8.11
C TYR A 121 -19.10 2.56 9.55
N THR A 122 -18.75 1.45 10.19
CA THR A 122 -18.83 1.30 11.64
C THR A 122 -17.56 0.60 12.11
N SER A 123 -17.05 1.01 13.27
CA SER A 123 -15.82 0.48 13.83
C SER A 123 -16.01 0.18 15.32
N HIS A 124 -15.60 -1.00 15.75
CA HIS A 124 -15.72 -1.43 17.14
C HIS A 124 -14.51 -2.27 17.56
N THR A 125 -14.12 -2.17 18.83
CA THR A 125 -13.02 -2.93 19.41
C THR A 125 -13.35 -4.42 19.54
N THR A 126 -14.63 -4.75 19.81
CA THR A 126 -15.11 -6.13 19.93
C THR A 126 -15.98 -6.52 18.74
N TYR A 127 -15.87 -7.77 18.32
CA TYR A 127 -16.66 -8.29 17.20
C TYR A 127 -18.16 -8.30 17.51
N GLN A 128 -18.55 -8.59 18.75
CA GLN A 128 -19.97 -8.64 19.15
C GLN A 128 -20.65 -7.28 18.97
N ASN A 129 -19.96 -6.19 19.28
CA ASN A 129 -20.51 -4.85 19.09
C ASN A 129 -20.58 -4.48 17.61
N LEU A 130 -19.59 -4.89 16.83
CA LEU A 130 -19.63 -4.77 15.36
C LEU A 130 -20.85 -5.51 14.79
N ALA A 131 -21.07 -6.76 15.19
CA ALA A 131 -22.17 -7.59 14.71
C ALA A 131 -23.53 -6.95 15.01
N LYS A 132 -23.74 -6.43 16.23
CA LYS A 132 -24.97 -5.71 16.59
C LYS A 132 -25.24 -4.48 15.70
N GLU A 133 -24.20 -3.67 15.44
CA GLU A 133 -24.36 -2.49 14.58
C GLU A 133 -24.55 -2.88 13.10
N VAL A 134 -23.91 -3.97 12.66
CA VAL A 134 -24.13 -4.56 11.34
C VAL A 134 -25.56 -5.03 11.18
N GLU A 135 -26.12 -5.75 12.15
CA GLU A 135 -27.51 -6.23 12.13
C GLU A 135 -28.51 -5.06 12.05
N LYS A 136 -28.27 -3.99 12.81
CA LYS A 136 -29.04 -2.75 12.71
C LYS A 136 -28.95 -2.11 11.33
N LYS A 137 -27.78 -2.13 10.68
CA LYS A 137 -27.62 -1.61 9.32
C LYS A 137 -28.20 -2.56 8.26
N TRP A 138 -28.19 -3.86 8.49
CA TRP A 138 -28.84 -4.84 7.63
C TRP A 138 -30.36 -4.67 7.60
N SER A 139 -31.00 -4.34 8.73
CA SER A 139 -32.43 -4.01 8.76
C SER A 139 -32.77 -2.71 8.00
N GLN A 140 -31.79 -1.83 7.85
CA GLN A 140 -31.86 -0.62 7.00
C GLN A 140 -31.49 -0.92 5.53
N ASN A 141 -31.45 -2.18 5.13
CA ASN A 141 -31.10 -2.65 3.79
C ASN A 141 -29.67 -2.25 3.34
N MET A 142 -28.75 -2.02 4.29
CA MET A 142 -27.34 -1.84 3.99
C MET A 142 -26.65 -3.20 3.88
N ARG A 143 -25.57 -3.28 3.09
CA ARG A 143 -24.76 -4.50 2.95
C ARG A 143 -23.29 -4.16 3.10
N ILE A 144 -22.53 -5.02 3.78
CA ILE A 144 -21.09 -4.88 3.95
C ILE A 144 -20.42 -5.04 2.59
N THR A 145 -19.61 -4.07 2.22
CA THR A 145 -18.77 -4.12 1.03
C THR A 145 -17.34 -4.53 1.36
N THR A 146 -16.84 -4.13 2.53
CA THR A 146 -15.53 -4.58 3.02
C THR A 146 -15.55 -4.68 4.55
N LEU A 147 -14.85 -5.68 5.05
CA LEU A 147 -14.55 -5.93 6.45
C LEU A 147 -13.03 -5.85 6.61
N ASN A 148 -12.55 -5.19 7.65
CA ASN A 148 -11.14 -5.08 7.97
C ASN A 148 -10.93 -5.13 9.48
N PHE A 149 -9.73 -5.52 9.90
CA PHE A 149 -9.27 -5.37 11.27
C PHE A 149 -7.91 -4.68 11.27
N ALA A 150 -7.84 -3.52 11.91
CA ALA A 150 -6.61 -2.75 12.03
C ALA A 150 -6.66 -1.90 13.30
N GLY A 151 -5.51 -1.69 13.94
CA GLY A 151 -5.43 -0.85 15.16
C GLY A 151 -6.33 -1.35 16.30
N SER A 152 -6.45 -2.67 16.44
CA SER A 152 -7.31 -3.32 17.45
C SER A 152 -8.82 -3.01 17.30
N MET A 153 -9.25 -2.63 16.10
CA MET A 153 -10.64 -2.35 15.80
C MET A 153 -11.10 -3.13 14.56
N TRP A 154 -12.23 -3.80 14.68
CA TRP A 154 -12.99 -4.28 13.54
C TRP A 154 -13.69 -3.11 12.87
N THR A 155 -13.60 -3.02 11.55
CA THR A 155 -14.27 -1.99 10.77
C THR A 155 -15.01 -2.62 9.60
N ALA A 156 -16.31 -2.34 9.49
CA ALA A 156 -17.13 -2.72 8.35
C ALA A 156 -17.55 -1.46 7.60
N VAL A 157 -17.35 -1.46 6.28
CA VAL A 157 -17.91 -0.46 5.37
C VAL A 157 -19.14 -1.05 4.71
N LEU A 158 -20.23 -0.30 4.68
CA LEU A 158 -21.54 -0.75 4.19
C LEU A 158 -22.11 0.24 3.19
N ASN A 159 -22.85 -0.28 2.20
CA ASN A 159 -23.58 0.50 1.21
C ASN A 159 -25.06 0.08 1.20
N ALA A 160 -25.98 1.05 1.20
CA ALA A 160 -27.41 0.78 1.02
C ALA A 160 -27.81 0.59 -0.46
N LYS A 161 -27.25 1.40 -1.36
CA LYS A 161 -27.50 1.31 -2.81
C LYS A 161 -26.30 0.74 -3.55
N ASN A 162 -26.56 0.06 -4.66
CA ASN A 162 -25.54 -0.46 -5.58
C ASN A 162 -24.50 -1.41 -4.97
N SER A 163 -24.79 -2.06 -3.82
CA SER A 163 -23.94 -3.11 -3.27
C SER A 163 -23.87 -4.34 -4.19
N GLY A 164 -24.93 -4.59 -4.97
CA GLY A 164 -25.04 -5.79 -5.80
C GLY A 164 -25.33 -7.07 -5.00
N TYR A 165 -25.57 -6.94 -3.69
CA TYR A 165 -25.80 -8.05 -2.77
C TYR A 165 -27.26 -8.12 -2.32
N THR A 166 -27.85 -9.31 -2.31
CA THR A 166 -29.23 -9.55 -1.87
C THR A 166 -29.27 -9.96 -0.40
N GLU A 167 -28.50 -10.98 -0.06
CA GLU A 167 -28.36 -11.51 1.30
C GLU A 167 -26.89 -11.56 1.70
N GLN A 168 -26.65 -11.55 3.00
CA GLN A 168 -25.30 -11.54 3.55
C GLN A 168 -25.27 -12.29 4.87
N ALA A 169 -24.18 -13.02 5.10
CA ALA A 169 -23.84 -13.66 6.35
C ALA A 169 -22.46 -13.18 6.80
N LEU A 170 -22.35 -12.88 8.08
CA LEU A 170 -21.14 -12.40 8.73
C LEU A 170 -20.78 -13.41 9.81
N HIS A 171 -19.57 -13.96 9.77
CA HIS A 171 -19.13 -15.02 10.68
C HIS A 171 -17.78 -14.69 11.33
N TYR A 172 -17.74 -14.89 12.65
CA TYR A 172 -16.54 -14.80 13.46
C TYR A 172 -16.07 -16.21 13.78
N CYS A 173 -14.83 -16.50 13.42
CA CYS A 173 -14.14 -17.71 13.81
C CYS A 173 -13.07 -17.31 14.84
N PRO A 174 -13.26 -17.64 16.13
CA PRO A 174 -12.28 -17.34 17.16
C PRO A 174 -11.00 -18.17 17.00
N ASP A 175 -11.10 -19.33 16.33
CA ASP A 175 -10.01 -20.24 16.10
C ASP A 175 -8.98 -19.68 15.09
N PRO A 176 -7.70 -20.08 15.22
CA PRO A 176 -6.67 -19.66 14.28
C PRO A 176 -6.88 -20.24 12.88
N ASP A 177 -7.50 -21.42 12.80
CA ASP A 177 -7.79 -22.08 11.55
C ASP A 177 -8.94 -21.39 10.81
N PHE A 178 -8.76 -21.19 9.51
CA PHE A 178 -9.80 -20.60 8.68
C PHE A 178 -11.09 -21.46 8.70
N PRO A 179 -12.30 -20.87 8.80
CA PRO A 179 -13.55 -21.60 9.01
C PRO A 179 -14.05 -22.33 7.74
N ARG A 180 -13.35 -23.40 7.35
CA ARG A 180 -13.59 -24.11 6.07
C ARG A 180 -14.99 -24.69 5.96
N GLU A 181 -15.48 -25.29 7.03
CA GLU A 181 -16.78 -25.98 7.02
C GLU A 181 -17.94 -24.99 6.91
N TRP A 182 -17.87 -23.87 7.63
CA TRP A 182 -18.84 -22.79 7.50
C TRP A 182 -18.85 -22.19 6.09
N VAL A 183 -17.66 -21.97 5.49
CA VAL A 183 -17.56 -21.49 4.10
C VAL A 183 -18.16 -22.48 3.12
N ARG A 184 -17.90 -23.78 3.29
CA ARG A 184 -18.44 -24.85 2.44
C ARG A 184 -19.96 -24.84 2.49
N GLN A 185 -20.54 -24.81 3.69
CA GLN A 185 -21.98 -24.69 3.87
C GLN A 185 -22.54 -23.44 3.16
N LYS A 186 -21.85 -22.29 3.25
CA LYS A 186 -22.31 -21.06 2.58
C LYS A 186 -22.17 -21.10 1.07
N TRP A 187 -21.18 -21.81 0.53
CA TRP A 187 -21.11 -22.07 -0.91
C TRP A 187 -22.26 -22.97 -1.38
N ASP A 188 -22.62 -24.00 -0.61
CA ASP A 188 -23.76 -24.87 -0.90
C ASP A 188 -25.09 -24.09 -0.85
N ASP A 189 -25.22 -23.13 0.07
CA ASP A 189 -26.34 -22.17 0.16
C ASP A 189 -26.33 -21.12 -0.98
N GLY A 190 -25.31 -21.11 -1.85
CA GLY A 190 -25.21 -20.20 -3.00
C GLY A 190 -24.59 -18.83 -2.72
N PHE A 191 -24.00 -18.64 -1.53
CA PHE A 191 -23.23 -17.45 -1.19
C PHE A 191 -21.80 -17.54 -1.74
N PHE A 192 -21.14 -16.39 -1.86
CA PHE A 192 -19.71 -16.28 -2.12
C PHE A 192 -19.03 -15.46 -1.05
N ILE A 193 -17.77 -15.77 -0.74
CA ILE A 193 -16.95 -14.91 0.11
C ILE A 193 -16.76 -13.58 -0.63
N THR A 194 -17.18 -12.49 0.00
CA THR A 194 -17.07 -11.13 -0.53
C THR A 194 -16.10 -10.27 0.26
N SER A 195 -15.80 -10.62 1.51
CA SER A 195 -14.77 -9.97 2.30
C SER A 195 -14.21 -10.94 3.33
N VAL A 196 -12.93 -10.80 3.63
CA VAL A 196 -12.25 -11.51 4.71
C VAL A 196 -11.39 -10.53 5.48
N ALA A 197 -11.30 -10.71 6.80
CA ALA A 197 -10.44 -9.93 7.68
C ALA A 197 -9.86 -10.86 8.75
N GLY A 198 -8.56 -10.75 9.01
CA GLY A 198 -7.88 -11.45 10.10
C GLY A 198 -7.48 -10.47 11.20
N ASN A 199 -7.61 -10.89 12.46
CA ASN A 199 -6.96 -10.22 13.59
C ASN A 199 -5.71 -11.03 14.04
N ASP A 200 -5.24 -10.81 15.26
CA ASP A 200 -4.05 -11.50 15.78
C ASP A 200 -4.20 -13.03 15.90
N SER A 201 -5.43 -13.57 16.01
CA SER A 201 -5.70 -14.98 16.34
C SER A 201 -6.93 -15.59 15.66
N SER A 202 -7.72 -14.80 14.94
CA SER A 202 -9.10 -15.11 14.59
C SER A 202 -9.47 -14.50 13.23
N TRP A 203 -10.53 -15.04 12.62
CA TRP A 203 -11.00 -14.64 11.30
C TRP A 203 -12.42 -14.05 11.35
N GLY A 204 -12.64 -13.02 10.54
CA GLY A 204 -13.95 -12.50 10.18
C GLY A 204 -14.19 -12.75 8.70
N VAL A 205 -15.27 -13.44 8.36
CA VAL A 205 -15.62 -13.78 6.98
C VAL A 205 -17.01 -13.25 6.66
N VAL A 206 -17.13 -12.57 5.52
CA VAL A 206 -18.40 -12.09 4.96
C VAL A 206 -18.69 -12.86 3.70
N CYS A 207 -19.83 -13.55 3.69
CA CYS A 207 -20.36 -14.23 2.53
C CYS A 207 -21.63 -13.51 2.06
N SER A 208 -21.77 -13.26 0.75
CA SER A 208 -22.95 -12.58 0.19
C SER A 208 -23.53 -13.32 -1.00
N MET A 209 -24.86 -13.30 -1.13
CA MET A 209 -25.55 -13.63 -2.37
C MET A 209 -25.62 -12.40 -3.27
N MET A 210 -25.44 -12.61 -4.57
CA MET A 210 -25.36 -11.52 -5.56
C MET A 210 -26.60 -11.46 -6.42
N GLN A 211 -26.97 -10.24 -6.83
CA GLN A 211 -28.05 -10.03 -7.79
C GLN A 211 -27.78 -10.74 -9.12
N ARG A 212 -28.87 -11.16 -9.78
CA ARG A 212 -28.83 -11.84 -11.08
C ARG A 212 -28.04 -11.01 -12.09
N GLY A 213 -27.06 -11.64 -12.76
CA GLY A 213 -26.18 -11.00 -13.74
C GLY A 213 -24.87 -10.43 -13.19
N LYS A 214 -24.72 -10.26 -11.87
CA LYS A 214 -23.46 -9.84 -11.21
C LYS A 214 -22.81 -10.95 -10.38
N LYS A 215 -23.34 -12.17 -10.46
CA LYS A 215 -22.92 -13.33 -9.66
C LYS A 215 -21.58 -13.89 -10.16
N TYR A 216 -20.68 -14.21 -9.22
CA TYR A 216 -19.51 -15.02 -9.53
C TYR A 216 -19.93 -16.40 -10.04
N LYS A 217 -19.16 -16.95 -10.98
CA LYS A 217 -19.44 -18.27 -11.56
C LYS A 217 -18.86 -19.38 -10.69
N GLN A 218 -17.61 -19.20 -10.27
CA GLN A 218 -16.85 -20.14 -9.46
C GLN A 218 -15.97 -19.36 -8.50
N GLN A 219 -15.71 -19.91 -7.33
CA GLN A 219 -14.81 -19.31 -6.34
C GLN A 219 -13.86 -20.37 -5.79
N SER A 220 -12.66 -19.94 -5.44
CA SER A 220 -11.67 -20.75 -4.74
C SER A 220 -10.93 -19.88 -3.75
N TYR A 221 -10.50 -20.44 -2.64
CA TYR A 221 -9.61 -19.76 -1.71
C TYR A 221 -8.43 -20.65 -1.35
N ILE A 222 -7.37 -20.02 -0.85
CA ILE A 222 -6.22 -20.70 -0.26
C ILE A 222 -5.82 -19.97 1.02
N VAL A 223 -5.45 -20.74 2.04
CA VAL A 223 -4.86 -20.24 3.28
C VAL A 223 -3.43 -20.77 3.35
N SER A 224 -2.46 -19.89 3.56
CA SER A 224 -1.04 -20.22 3.47
C SER A 224 -0.20 -19.33 4.39
N ALA A 225 0.91 -19.85 4.93
CA ALA A 225 1.84 -19.07 5.75
C ALA A 225 2.59 -17.99 4.94
N THR A 226 2.77 -18.21 3.63
CA THR A 226 3.37 -17.24 2.71
C THR A 226 2.40 -16.89 1.59
N PHE A 227 2.61 -15.72 0.96
CA PHE A 227 1.76 -15.33 -0.16
C PHE A 227 1.87 -16.38 -1.29
N PRO A 228 0.75 -16.95 -1.76
CA PRO A 228 0.76 -18.11 -2.65
C PRO A 228 0.88 -17.70 -4.14
N SER A 229 1.99 -17.07 -4.54
CA SER A 229 2.18 -16.50 -5.89
C SER A 229 1.93 -17.50 -7.03
N LYS A 230 2.42 -18.73 -6.88
CA LYS A 230 2.24 -19.79 -7.90
C LYS A 230 0.76 -20.11 -8.11
N TRP A 231 0.02 -20.32 -7.02
CA TRP A 231 -1.42 -20.62 -7.08
C TRP A 231 -2.23 -19.46 -7.68
N VAL A 232 -1.87 -18.21 -7.32
CA VAL A 232 -2.51 -17.01 -7.89
C VAL A 232 -2.29 -16.94 -9.41
N SER A 233 -1.06 -17.18 -9.88
CA SER A 233 -0.73 -17.17 -11.30
C SER A 233 -1.48 -18.26 -12.10
N GLU A 234 -1.58 -19.47 -11.55
CA GLU A 234 -2.36 -20.57 -12.14
C GLU A 234 -3.86 -20.23 -12.22
N LYS A 235 -4.40 -19.58 -11.18
CA LYS A 235 -5.79 -19.15 -11.12
C LYS A 235 -6.09 -17.99 -12.08
N TRP A 236 -5.19 -17.01 -12.22
CA TRP A 236 -5.30 -15.97 -13.25
C TRP A 236 -5.36 -16.58 -14.65
N SER A 237 -4.50 -17.55 -14.94
CA SER A 237 -4.50 -18.27 -16.24
C SER A 237 -5.81 -19.01 -16.51
N SER A 238 -6.55 -19.36 -15.46
CA SER A 238 -7.87 -20.01 -15.52
C SER A 238 -9.05 -19.00 -15.49
N GLY A 239 -8.77 -17.69 -15.57
CA GLY A 239 -9.78 -16.63 -15.60
C GLY A 239 -10.40 -16.29 -14.25
N TYR A 240 -9.74 -16.64 -13.13
CA TYR A 240 -10.11 -16.19 -11.80
C TYR A 240 -9.35 -14.90 -11.46
N PHE A 241 -9.94 -14.04 -10.65
CA PHE A 241 -9.28 -12.84 -10.13
C PHE A 241 -9.37 -12.80 -8.62
N ILE A 242 -8.38 -12.21 -7.94
CA ILE A 242 -8.43 -11.97 -6.50
C ILE A 242 -9.59 -11.00 -6.22
N THR A 243 -10.54 -11.45 -5.42
CA THR A 243 -11.73 -10.70 -5.02
C THR A 243 -11.76 -10.35 -3.55
N ALA A 244 -11.01 -11.07 -2.72
CA ALA A 244 -10.77 -10.70 -1.32
C ALA A 244 -9.41 -11.24 -0.88
N ILE A 245 -8.72 -10.50 -0.03
CA ILE A 245 -7.43 -10.89 0.54
C ILE A 245 -7.32 -10.34 1.95
N SER A 246 -6.79 -11.14 2.86
CA SER A 246 -6.45 -10.67 4.20
C SER A 246 -5.35 -11.52 4.80
N THR A 247 -4.79 -11.02 5.89
CA THR A 247 -3.82 -11.73 6.70
C THR A 247 -4.29 -11.79 8.14
N GLN A 248 -4.04 -12.90 8.80
CA GLN A 248 -4.28 -13.14 10.23
C GLN A 248 -2.94 -13.45 10.89
N GLY A 249 -2.83 -13.19 12.19
CA GLY A 249 -1.68 -13.63 12.97
C GLY A 249 -0.69 -12.52 13.29
N ARG A 250 -0.35 -12.40 14.58
CA ARG A 250 0.66 -11.46 15.07
C ARG A 250 2.10 -11.97 14.92
N PHE A 251 2.31 -13.27 15.15
CA PHE A 251 3.63 -13.91 15.14
C PHE A 251 3.81 -14.90 13.99
N GLN A 252 2.74 -15.61 13.62
CA GLN A 252 2.69 -16.48 12.45
C GLN A 252 1.63 -15.94 11.51
N GLN A 253 2.07 -15.16 10.53
CA GLN A 253 1.15 -14.55 9.57
C GLN A 253 0.60 -15.64 8.64
N GLN A 254 -0.72 -15.72 8.54
CA GLN A 254 -1.42 -16.54 7.57
C GLN A 254 -2.11 -15.62 6.56
N TRP A 255 -1.88 -15.90 5.28
CA TRP A 255 -2.59 -15.30 4.16
C TRP A 255 -3.86 -16.06 3.88
N CYS A 256 -4.95 -15.36 3.65
CA CYS A 256 -6.15 -15.90 3.01
C CYS A 256 -6.37 -15.13 1.71
N VAL A 257 -6.28 -15.84 0.58
CA VAL A 257 -6.51 -15.28 -0.76
C VAL A 257 -7.74 -15.95 -1.36
N VAL A 258 -8.74 -15.14 -1.69
CA VAL A 258 -9.98 -15.58 -2.33
C VAL A 258 -9.98 -15.10 -3.77
N MET A 259 -10.15 -16.02 -4.71
CA MET A 259 -10.25 -15.72 -6.13
C MET A 259 -11.57 -16.20 -6.71
N SER A 260 -12.19 -15.37 -7.55
CA SER A 260 -13.48 -15.67 -8.16
C SER A 260 -13.46 -15.45 -9.67
N ARG A 261 -14.13 -16.35 -10.40
CA ARG A 261 -14.34 -16.27 -11.85
C ARG A 261 -15.64 -15.52 -12.15
N GLY A 262 -15.61 -14.66 -13.17
CA GLY A 262 -16.75 -13.79 -13.50
C GLY A 262 -16.80 -12.50 -12.67
N ALA A 263 -15.73 -12.19 -11.93
CA ALA A 263 -15.52 -10.86 -11.39
C ALA A 263 -15.37 -9.84 -12.54
N PRO A 264 -15.76 -8.56 -12.34
CA PRO A 264 -15.74 -7.53 -13.40
C PRO A 264 -14.33 -6.99 -13.71
N TYR A 265 -13.28 -7.73 -13.36
CA TYR A 265 -11.89 -7.35 -13.59
C TYR A 265 -11.41 -7.87 -14.94
N LYS A 266 -10.56 -7.08 -15.60
CA LYS A 266 -9.89 -7.47 -16.85
C LYS A 266 -8.45 -7.87 -16.58
N ASP A 267 -7.76 -7.04 -15.81
CA ASP A 267 -6.36 -7.21 -15.45
C ASP A 267 -6.18 -7.01 -13.94
N GLN A 268 -5.17 -7.65 -13.38
CA GLN A 268 -4.80 -7.53 -11.98
C GLN A 268 -3.29 -7.73 -11.82
N CYS A 269 -2.68 -6.98 -10.91
CA CYS A 269 -1.32 -7.19 -10.45
C CYS A 269 -1.30 -7.26 -8.93
N VAL A 270 -0.26 -7.86 -8.37
CA VAL A 270 0.00 -7.89 -6.93
C VAL A 270 1.43 -7.42 -6.71
N GLU A 271 1.59 -6.47 -5.80
CA GLU A 271 2.87 -5.98 -5.32
C GLU A 271 2.97 -6.29 -3.82
N LEU A 272 4.06 -6.94 -3.40
CA LEU A 272 4.33 -7.37 -2.02
C LEU A 272 5.50 -6.60 -1.43
#